data_AF-A0A6G0K9E0-F1
#
_entry.id   AF-A0A6G0K9E0-F1
#
_cell.length_a   1.000
_cell.length_b   1.000
_cell.length_c   1.000
_cell.angle_alpha   90.00
_cell.angle_beta   90.00
_cell.angle_gamma   90.00
#
_symmetry.space_group_name_H-M   'P 1'
#
loop_
_entity.id
_entity.type
_entity.pdbx_description
1 polymer ?
#
loop_
_entity_poly.entity_id
_entity_poly.type
_entity_poly.pdbx_seq_one_letter_code
_entity_poly.pdbx_strand_id
1 'polypeptide(L)'
;MSIKSPRVWELLSSDKLSIYDYWCSLSLFPLLQSIAKRVYRCTPSSSASERNVSTHGFIHSRLRNRLEPDRVEKLVHVYFNAGNIQDADMEMYSDLDDLLRLIDNDDEDDNTRDNRDADFVYE
;
A
#
# COMPACT_ATOMS: atom_id res chain seq x y z
N MET A 1 33.56 -12.08 22.27
CA MET A 1 32.86 -11.45 21.13
C MET A 1 32.99 -9.95 21.27
N SER A 2 33.88 -9.31 20.49
CA SER A 2 34.14 -7.86 20.59
C SER A 2 33.21 -7.12 19.64
N ILE A 3 32.30 -6.30 20.19
CA ILE A 3 31.41 -5.43 19.42
C ILE A 3 32.29 -4.34 18.80
N LYS A 4 32.82 -4.62 17.61
CA LYS A 4 33.59 -3.65 16.83
C LYS A 4 32.63 -2.85 15.96
N SER A 5 32.19 -1.70 16.46
CA SER A 5 32.19 -0.48 15.64
C SER A 5 31.91 0.74 16.52
N PRO A 6 32.96 1.40 17.04
CA PRO A 6 32.83 2.66 17.79
C PRO A 6 32.02 3.70 17.00
N ARG A 7 32.20 3.73 15.68
CA ARG A 7 31.56 4.68 14.77
C ARG A 7 30.04 4.49 14.67
N VAL A 8 29.55 3.25 14.59
CA VAL A 8 28.10 2.99 14.52
C VAL A 8 27.43 3.42 15.82
N TRP A 9 28.08 3.17 16.96
CA TRP A 9 27.62 3.62 18.27
C TRP A 9 27.63 5.14 18.42
N GLU A 10 28.68 5.81 17.93
CA GLU A 10 28.75 7.29 17.89
C GLU A 10 27.66 7.89 17.01
N LEU A 11 27.38 7.29 15.85
CA LEU A 11 26.33 7.75 14.95
C LEU A 11 24.93 7.58 15.57
N LEU A 12 24.70 6.46 16.26
CA LEU A 12 23.46 6.23 17.00
C LEU A 12 23.32 7.24 18.16
N SER A 13 24.41 7.46 18.92
CA SER A 13 24.41 8.39 20.06
C SER A 13 24.27 9.86 19.64
N SER A 14 24.69 10.19 18.41
CA SER A 14 24.55 11.53 17.82
C SER A 14 23.28 11.71 16.99
N ASP A 15 22.35 10.75 17.03
CA ASP A 15 21.07 10.74 16.30
C ASP A 15 21.22 10.88 14.77
N LYS A 16 22.40 10.51 14.25
CA LYS A 16 22.72 10.50 12.80
C LYS A 16 22.41 9.18 12.13
N LEU A 17 22.03 8.17 12.91
CA LEU A 17 21.67 6.83 12.47
C LEU A 17 20.39 6.42 13.18
N SER A 18 19.37 6.04 12.42
CA SER A 18 18.13 5.55 13.04
C SER A 18 18.38 4.21 13.76
N ILE A 19 17.64 3.97 14.84
CA ILE A 19 17.69 2.69 15.55
C ILE A 19 17.34 1.53 14.59
N TYR A 20 16.42 1.76 13.65
CA TYR A 20 16.08 0.76 12.63
C TYR A 20 17.27 0.41 11.73
N ASP A 21 18.01 1.40 11.23
CA ASP A 21 19.18 1.20 10.38
C ASP A 21 20.33 0.52 11.14
N TYR A 22 20.49 0.86 12.41
CA TYR A 22 21.41 0.15 13.31
C TYR A 22 21.12 -1.36 13.32
N TRP A 23 19.86 -1.74 13.59
CA TRP A 23 19.46 -3.15 13.60
C TRP A 23 19.59 -3.79 12.23
N CYS A 24 19.29 -3.09 11.13
CA CYS A 24 19.50 -3.61 9.77
C CYS A 24 20.97 -3.96 9.49
N SER A 25 21.92 -3.18 10.01
CA SER A 25 23.35 -3.43 9.84
C SER A 25 23.90 -4.58 10.71
N LEU A 26 23.18 -4.96 11.78
CA LEU A 26 23.65 -5.93 12.78
C LEU A 26 23.22 -7.37 12.46
N SER A 27 24.09 -8.16 11.83
CA SER A 27 23.82 -9.57 11.47
C SER A 27 24.14 -10.60 12.56
N LEU A 28 24.71 -10.17 13.70
CA LEU A 28 25.19 -11.06 14.76
C LEU A 28 24.08 -11.77 15.55
N PHE A 29 22.85 -11.21 15.54
CA PHE A 29 21.73 -11.70 16.35
C PHE A 29 20.46 -11.82 15.49
N PRO A 30 20.35 -12.83 14.61
CA PRO A 30 19.29 -12.88 13.59
C PRO A 30 17.87 -12.91 14.19
N LEU A 31 17.65 -13.66 15.27
CA LEU A 31 16.34 -13.70 15.95
C LEU A 31 15.97 -12.35 16.55
N LEU A 32 16.89 -11.73 17.29
CA LEU A 32 16.65 -10.43 17.92
C LEU A 32 16.51 -9.31 16.87
N GLN A 33 17.31 -9.36 15.82
CA GLN A 33 17.23 -8.45 14.68
C GLN A 33 15.85 -8.48 14.04
N SER A 34 15.27 -9.67 13.84
CA SER A 34 13.92 -9.80 13.25
C SER A 34 12.84 -9.13 14.10
N ILE A 35 12.92 -9.28 15.43
CA ILE A 35 11.99 -8.67 16.39
C ILE A 35 12.19 -7.16 16.40
N ALA A 36 13.44 -6.70 16.54
CA ALA A 36 13.77 -5.28 16.60
C ALA A 36 13.32 -4.55 15.33
N LYS A 37 13.58 -5.10 14.14
CA LYS A 37 13.11 -4.52 12.86
C LYS A 37 11.60 -4.38 12.81
N ARG A 38 10.83 -5.30 13.40
CA ARG A 38 9.37 -5.22 13.46
C ARG A 38 8.91 -4.14 14.44
N VAL A 39 9.48 -4.12 15.64
CA VAL A 39 9.16 -3.12 16.68
C VAL A 39 9.46 -1.71 16.19
N TYR A 40 10.64 -1.46 15.64
CA TYR A 40 11.04 -0.11 15.19
C TYR A 40 10.44 0.30 13.83
N ARG A 41 9.75 -0.60 13.14
CA ARG A 41 8.88 -0.24 12.00
C ARG A 41 7.51 0.24 12.44
N CYS A 42 7.05 -0.15 13.62
CA CYS A 42 5.78 0.29 14.15
C CYS A 42 5.91 1.69 14.73
N THR A 43 5.09 2.63 14.25
CA THR A 43 4.92 3.92 14.91
C THR A 43 4.03 3.70 16.14
N PRO A 44 4.45 4.05 17.37
CA PRO A 44 3.67 3.78 18.58
C PRO A 44 2.49 4.74 18.79
N SER A 45 2.18 5.62 17.83
CA SER A 45 1.16 6.66 17.97
C SER A 45 -0.12 6.36 17.17
N SER A 46 -1.26 6.67 17.78
CA SER A 46 -2.57 6.67 17.10
C SER A 46 -2.69 7.76 16.03
N SER A 47 -1.77 8.73 16.03
CA SER A 47 -1.80 9.88 15.12
C SER A 47 -1.81 9.48 13.63
N ALA A 48 -1.19 8.35 13.27
CA ALA A 48 -1.27 7.83 11.91
C ALA A 48 -2.71 7.41 11.55
N SER A 49 -3.38 6.70 12.45
CA SER A 49 -4.78 6.30 12.30
C SER A 49 -5.73 7.50 12.32
N GLU A 50 -5.48 8.50 13.18
CA GLU A 50 -6.26 9.74 13.25
C GLU A 50 -6.17 10.54 11.94
N ARG A 51 -4.96 10.64 11.35
CA ARG A 51 -4.78 11.22 10.01
C ARG A 51 -5.57 10.43 8.97
N ASN A 52 -5.56 9.10 9.02
CA ASN A 52 -6.31 8.26 8.09
C ASN A 52 -7.83 8.53 8.18
N VAL A 53 -8.39 8.59 9.39
CA VAL A 53 -9.81 8.91 9.60
C VAL A 53 -10.15 10.32 9.12
N SER A 54 -9.28 11.30 9.40
CA SER A 54 -9.45 12.67 8.90
C SER A 54 -9.44 12.73 7.38
N THR A 55 -8.53 12.00 6.72
CA THR A 55 -8.46 11.90 5.25
C THR A 55 -9.72 11.26 4.67
N HIS A 56 -10.27 10.23 5.30
CA HIS A 56 -11.58 9.68 4.91
C HIS A 56 -12.68 10.75 4.97
N GLY A 57 -12.72 11.57 6.03
CA GLY A 57 -13.68 12.69 6.14
C GLY A 57 -13.45 13.81 5.11
N PHE A 58 -12.21 14.03 4.69
CA PHE A 58 -11.86 14.99 3.64
C PHE A 58 -12.30 14.51 2.24
N ILE A 59 -12.03 13.24 1.92
CA ILE A 59 -12.37 12.63 0.62
C ILE A 59 -13.87 12.40 0.51
N HIS A 60 -14.46 11.78 1.54
CA HIS A 60 -15.89 11.49 1.63
C HIS A 60 -16.59 12.49 2.57
N SER A 61 -16.70 13.72 2.06
CA SER A 61 -17.34 14.83 2.78
C SER A 61 -18.83 14.94 2.43
N ARG A 62 -19.58 15.76 3.20
CA ARG A 62 -21.01 16.01 2.93
C ARG A 62 -21.30 16.54 1.51
N LEU A 63 -20.35 17.25 0.90
CA LEU A 63 -20.46 17.78 -0.47
C LEU A 63 -20.00 16.77 -1.54
N ARG A 64 -19.24 15.73 -1.15
CA ARG A 64 -18.66 14.69 -2.03
C ARG A 64 -19.03 13.29 -1.51
N ASN A 65 -20.33 13.03 -1.39
CA ASN A 65 -20.87 11.82 -0.78
C ASN A 65 -21.38 10.76 -1.78
N ARG A 66 -21.14 10.96 -3.08
CA ARG A 66 -21.54 10.02 -4.15
C ARG A 66 -20.43 9.03 -4.52
N LEU A 67 -19.59 8.68 -3.55
CA LEU A 67 -18.50 7.71 -3.74
C LEU A 67 -18.87 6.43 -3.02
N GLU A 68 -18.77 5.31 -3.73
CA GLU A 68 -18.87 3.99 -3.09
C GLU A 68 -17.71 3.79 -2.10
N PRO A 69 -17.92 3.05 -1.00
CA PRO A 69 -16.90 2.81 0.03
C PRO A 69 -15.55 2.34 -0.55
N ASP A 70 -15.58 1.37 -1.46
CA ASP A 70 -14.38 0.82 -2.12
C ASP A 70 -13.59 1.90 -2.88
N ARG A 71 -14.31 2.86 -3.48
CA ARG A 71 -13.68 3.96 -4.21
C ARG A 71 -13.04 4.96 -3.25
N VAL A 72 -13.68 5.22 -2.10
CA VAL A 72 -13.09 6.05 -1.05
C VAL A 72 -11.80 5.42 -0.54
N GLU A 73 -11.80 4.12 -0.27
CA GLU A 73 -10.61 3.41 0.21
C GLU A 73 -9.44 3.51 -0.79
N LYS A 74 -9.70 3.26 -2.07
CA LYS A 74 -8.70 3.42 -3.14
C LYS A 74 -8.15 4.85 -3.21
N LEU A 75 -9.02 5.85 -3.09
CA LEU A 75 -8.59 7.26 -3.11
C LEU A 75 -7.76 7.64 -1.88
N VAL A 76 -8.13 7.15 -0.69
CA VAL A 76 -7.33 7.35 0.54
C VAL A 76 -5.96 6.69 0.36
N HIS A 77 -5.91 5.47 -0.17
CA HIS A 77 -4.66 4.76 -0.46
C HIS A 77 -3.76 5.57 -1.40
N VAL A 78 -4.29 6.06 -2.53
CA VAL A 78 -3.55 6.91 -3.46
C VAL A 78 -3.09 8.19 -2.77
N TYR A 79 -3.94 8.87 -2.00
CA TYR A 79 -3.59 10.11 -1.31
C TYR A 79 -2.38 9.95 -0.38
N PHE A 80 -2.30 8.85 0.39
CA PHE A 80 -1.17 8.60 1.29
C PHE A 80 0.10 8.16 0.58
N ASN A 81 -0.03 7.44 -0.53
CA ASN A 81 1.11 6.82 -1.21
C ASN A 81 1.60 7.62 -2.43
N ALA A 82 0.86 8.62 -2.90
CA ALA A 82 1.20 9.38 -4.11
C ALA A 82 2.62 9.96 -4.09
N GLY A 83 3.10 10.42 -2.93
CA GLY A 83 4.47 10.94 -2.78
C GLY A 83 5.57 9.88 -2.72
N ASN A 84 5.21 8.61 -2.57
CA ASN A 84 6.15 7.48 -2.54
C ASN A 84 6.31 6.80 -3.90
N ILE A 85 5.45 7.14 -4.87
CA ILE A 85 5.46 6.59 -6.23
C ILE A 85 6.47 7.39 -7.06
N GLN A 86 7.47 6.70 -7.62
CA GLN A 86 8.41 7.27 -8.59
C GLN A 86 7.92 7.02 -10.02
N ASP A 87 8.46 7.74 -11.00
CA ASP A 87 8.06 7.59 -12.41
C ASP A 87 8.21 6.13 -12.90
N ALA A 88 9.23 5.41 -12.42
CA ALA A 88 9.44 3.99 -12.73
C ALA A 88 8.34 3.08 -12.14
N ASP A 89 7.75 3.45 -10.99
CA ASP A 89 6.65 2.69 -10.40
C ASP A 89 5.38 2.85 -11.26
N MET A 90 5.19 4.01 -11.90
CA MET A 90 4.04 4.28 -12.77
C MET A 90 4.04 3.38 -14.02
N GLU A 91 5.21 3.18 -14.63
CA GLU A 91 5.38 2.27 -15.78
C GLU A 91 5.02 0.84 -15.38
N MET A 92 5.56 0.36 -14.25
CA MET A 92 5.23 -0.97 -13.71
C MET A 92 3.73 -1.14 -13.42
N TYR A 93 3.06 -0.13 -12.86
CA TYR A 93 1.61 -0.22 -12.61
C TYR A 93 0.79 -0.24 -13.90
N SER A 94 1.22 0.48 -14.95
CA SER A 94 0.57 0.43 -16.26
C SER A 94 0.69 -0.96 -16.87
N ASP A 95 1.89 -1.55 -16.86
CA ASP A 95 2.12 -2.90 -17.37
C ASP A 95 1.28 -3.95 -16.61
N LEU A 96 1.18 -3.81 -15.28
CA LEU A 96 0.37 -4.71 -14.45
C LEU A 96 -1.13 -4.57 -14.74
N ASP A 97 -1.62 -3.34 -14.93
CA ASP A 97 -3.02 -3.05 -15.29
C ASP A 97 -3.37 -3.63 -16.68
N ASP A 98 -2.46 -3.55 -17.64
CA ASP A 98 -2.61 -4.19 -18.94
C ASP A 98 -2.63 -5.72 -18.85
N LEU A 99 -1.77 -6.33 -18.02
CA LEU A 99 -1.79 -7.77 -17.77
C LEU A 99 -3.11 -8.22 -17.09
N LEU A 100 -3.61 -7.47 -16.12
CA LEU A 100 -4.88 -7.78 -15.46
C LEU A 100 -6.05 -7.72 -16.44
N ARG A 101 -6.07 -6.72 -17.33
CA ARG A 101 -7.08 -6.66 -18.40
C ARG A 101 -7.02 -7.86 -19.33
N LEU A 102 -5.83 -8.35 -19.68
CA LEU A 102 -5.72 -9.54 -20.53
C LEU A 102 -6.30 -10.78 -19.84
N ILE A 103 -6.07 -10.94 -18.54
CA ILE A 103 -6.63 -12.05 -17.74
C ILE A 103 -8.15 -11.96 -17.69
N ASP A 104 -8.71 -10.78 -17.40
CA ASP A 104 -10.17 -10.58 -17.31
C ASP A 104 -10.88 -10.78 -18.68
N ASN A 105 -10.21 -10.52 -19.79
CA ASN A 105 -10.78 -10.70 -21.13
C ASN A 105 -10.74 -12.16 -21.64
N ASP A 106 -9.87 -13.02 -21.10
CA ASP A 106 -9.80 -14.44 -21.47
C ASP A 106 -10.95 -15.27 -20.88
N ASP A 107 -11.67 -14.76 -19.87
CA ASP A 107 -12.81 -15.44 -19.23
C ASP A 107 -14.17 -15.20 -19.93
N GLU A 108 -14.25 -14.31 -20.94
CA GLU A 108 -15.50 -13.96 -21.64
C GLU A 108 -15.74 -14.72 -22.96
N ASP A 109 -14.87 -15.64 -23.38
CA ASP A 109 -14.98 -16.33 -24.69
C ASP A 109 -15.72 -17.70 -24.66
N ASP A 110 -16.46 -18.03 -23.59
CA ASP A 110 -17.35 -19.21 -23.56
C ASP A 110 -18.78 -18.89 -23.08
N ASN A 111 -19.50 -18.03 -23.79
CA ASN A 111 -20.97 -18.04 -23.79
C ASN A 111 -21.58 -17.56 -25.12
N THR A 112 -21.21 -18.23 -26.23
CA THR A 112 -22.11 -18.28 -27.40
C THR A 112 -23.24 -19.27 -27.11
N ARG A 113 -24.31 -18.82 -26.43
CA ARG A 113 -25.59 -19.53 -26.39
C ARG A 113 -26.75 -18.58 -26.70
N ASP A 114 -26.98 -18.41 -27.99
CA ASP A 114 -28.28 -18.30 -28.69
C ASP A 114 -29.49 -17.83 -27.84
N ASN A 115 -29.68 -16.52 -27.69
CA ASN A 115 -30.94 -15.94 -27.21
C ASN A 115 -31.98 -15.95 -28.34
N ARG A 116 -32.52 -17.14 -28.63
CA ARG A 116 -33.85 -17.26 -29.24
C ARG A 116 -34.88 -17.08 -28.12
N ASP A 117 -35.36 -15.86 -27.94
CA ASP A 117 -36.71 -15.55 -27.43
C ASP A 117 -36.92 -14.03 -27.47
N ALA A 118 -37.12 -13.52 -28.68
CA ALA A 118 -37.70 -12.21 -28.92
C ALA A 118 -39.15 -12.39 -29.36
N ASP A 119 -40.08 -12.48 -28.42
CA ASP A 119 -41.45 -12.00 -28.64
C ASP A 119 -42.23 -11.85 -27.33
N PHE A 120 -42.36 -10.61 -26.85
CA PHE A 120 -43.51 -10.22 -26.02
C PHE A 120 -43.92 -8.80 -26.41
N VAL A 121 -44.94 -8.72 -27.24
CA VAL A 121 -45.72 -7.51 -27.52
C VAL A 121 -46.65 -7.26 -26.33
N TYR A 122 -46.58 -6.07 -25.74
CA TYR A 122 -47.61 -5.61 -24.79
C TYR A 122 -48.64 -4.78 -25.55
N GLU A 123 -49.91 -5.24 -25.53
CA GLU A 123 -51.10 -4.45 -25.88
C GLU A 123 -51.37 -3.33 -24.87
#